data_AF-A0AAP7M020-F1
#
_entry.id   AF-A0AAP7M020-F1
#
_cell.length_a   1.000
_cell.length_b   1.000
_cell.length_c   1.000
_cell.angle_alpha   90.00
_cell.angle_beta   90.00
_cell.angle_gamma   90.00
#
_symmetry.space_group_name_H-M   'P 1'
#
loop_
_entity.id
_entity.type
_entity.pdbx_description
1 polymer ?
#
loop_
_entity_poly.entity_id
_entity_poly.type
_entity_poly.pdbx_seq_one_letter_code
_entity_poly.pdbx_strand_id
1 'polypeptide(L)'
;MIFKMIEEFEDDITTLTFTYADDVVIPEIPDAEGIHIVEITNNQLVIEHTRDDDEVYDYIKSFGLTSRPIKLSIEFCVYEDSEEEENF
;
A
#
# COMPACT_ATOMS: atom_id res chain seq x y z
N MET A 1 14.53 -29.89 -20.28
CA MET A 1 13.25 -29.29 -19.88
C MET A 1 13.50 -27.81 -19.72
N ILE A 2 12.84 -26.98 -20.52
CA ILE A 2 12.89 -25.52 -20.35
C ILE A 2 12.05 -25.20 -19.12
N PHE A 3 12.71 -24.89 -18.01
CA PHE A 3 12.05 -24.30 -16.85
C PHE A 3 11.55 -22.93 -17.30
N LYS A 4 10.24 -22.81 -17.44
CA LYS A 4 9.57 -21.54 -17.59
C LYS A 4 9.68 -20.88 -16.21
N MET A 5 10.73 -20.08 -15.99
CA MET A 5 10.71 -19.06 -14.94
C MET A 5 9.47 -18.21 -15.24
N ILE A 6 8.42 -18.46 -14.46
CA ILE A 6 7.39 -17.47 -14.27
C ILE A 6 8.09 -16.49 -13.35
N GLU A 7 8.65 -15.44 -13.95
CA GLU A 7 9.01 -14.21 -13.25
C GLU A 7 7.66 -13.67 -12.75
N GLU A 8 7.15 -14.26 -11.66
CA GLU A 8 6.17 -13.62 -10.80
C GLU A 8 6.96 -12.45 -10.24
N PHE A 9 6.83 -11.29 -10.89
CA PHE A 9 7.21 -10.03 -10.30
C PHE A 9 6.51 -10.01 -8.94
N GLU A 10 7.29 -10.20 -7.88
CA GLU A 10 6.87 -9.93 -6.52
C GLU A 10 6.50 -8.45 -6.51
N ASP A 11 5.22 -8.13 -6.67
CA ASP A 11 4.74 -6.78 -6.50
C ASP A 11 5.16 -6.35 -5.08
N ASP A 12 6.14 -5.45 -4.97
CA ASP A 12 6.59 -4.86 -3.70
C ASP A 12 5.40 -4.14 -3.04
N ILE A 13 4.63 -4.89 -2.26
CA ILE A 13 3.48 -4.35 -1.54
C ILE A 13 3.99 -3.29 -0.57
N THR A 14 3.51 -2.07 -0.76
CA THR A 14 3.80 -0.93 0.08
C THR A 14 2.59 -0.64 0.97
N THR A 15 2.83 -0.54 2.27
CA THR A 15 1.80 -0.20 3.25
C THR A 15 1.94 1.27 3.64
N LEU A 16 0.92 2.06 3.36
CA LEU A 16 0.78 3.46 3.75
C LEU A 16 -0.17 3.58 4.94
N THR A 17 0.34 4.17 6.03
CA THR A 17 -0.47 4.55 7.17
C THR A 17 -0.58 6.07 7.25
N PHE A 18 -1.79 6.56 7.02
CA PHE A 18 -2.18 7.96 7.14
C PHE A 18 -2.80 8.21 8.51
N THR A 19 -2.28 9.17 9.25
CA THR A 19 -2.90 9.65 10.49
C THR A 19 -3.30 11.11 10.31
N TYR A 20 -4.59 11.39 10.41
CA TYR A 20 -5.20 12.71 10.26
C TYR A 20 -5.50 13.35 11.63
N ALA A 21 -5.96 14.60 11.60
CA ALA A 21 -6.49 15.26 12.79
C ALA A 21 -7.84 14.65 13.18
N ASP A 22 -8.20 14.73 14.46
CA ASP A 22 -9.50 14.26 14.97
C ASP A 22 -10.72 14.96 14.33
N ASP A 23 -10.52 16.14 13.73
CA ASP A 23 -11.54 16.90 13.00
C ASP A 23 -11.74 16.42 11.55
N VAL A 24 -10.82 15.59 11.04
CA VAL A 24 -10.90 15.06 9.67
C VAL A 24 -11.74 13.80 9.66
N VAL A 25 -12.83 13.83 8.89
CA VAL A 25 -13.67 12.66 8.65
C VAL A 25 -13.13 11.91 7.45
N ILE A 26 -12.68 10.67 7.67
CA ILE A 26 -12.23 9.76 6.61
C ILE A 26 -13.47 9.08 6.02
N PRO A 27 -13.86 9.36 4.75
CA PRO A 27 -14.92 8.62 4.07
C PRO A 27 -14.56 7.13 3.93
N GLU A 28 -15.59 6.31 3.78
CA GLU A 28 -15.41 4.90 3.40
C GLU A 28 -14.85 4.85 1.97
N ILE A 29 -13.63 4.34 1.83
CA ILE A 29 -12.95 4.12 0.55
C ILE A 29 -13.01 2.63 0.25
N PRO A 30 -13.51 2.21 -0.93
CA PRO A 30 -13.47 0.81 -1.34
C PRO A 30 -12.10 0.42 -1.89
N ASP A 31 -11.83 -0.87 -1.89
CA ASP A 31 -10.68 -1.45 -2.60
C ASP A 31 -10.74 -1.17 -4.11
N ALA A 32 -9.56 -1.07 -4.72
CA ALA A 32 -9.37 -0.91 -6.16
C ALA A 32 -8.23 -1.80 -6.67
N GLU A 33 -8.09 -1.89 -7.99
CA GLU A 33 -7.02 -2.67 -8.61
C GLU A 33 -5.64 -2.10 -8.22
N GLY A 34 -4.87 -2.88 -7.46
CA GLY A 34 -3.56 -2.47 -6.92
C GLY A 34 -3.62 -1.57 -5.69
N ILE A 35 -4.80 -1.34 -5.09
CA ILE A 35 -5.00 -0.56 -3.86
C ILE A 35 -5.97 -1.31 -2.94
N HIS A 36 -5.47 -1.80 -1.82
CA HIS A 36 -6.22 -2.51 -0.80
C HIS A 36 -6.35 -1.66 0.47
N ILE A 37 -7.56 -1.48 0.96
CA ILE A 37 -7.84 -0.73 2.18
C ILE A 37 -7.85 -1.70 3.37
N VAL A 38 -6.77 -1.67 4.15
CA VAL A 38 -6.57 -2.57 5.30
C VAL A 38 -7.43 -2.16 6.48
N GLU A 39 -7.42 -0.86 6.80
CA GLU A 39 -8.13 -0.33 7.96
C GLU A 39 -8.56 1.12 7.75
N ILE A 40 -9.81 1.41 8.11
CA ILE A 40 -10.35 2.77 8.18
C ILE A 40 -10.87 3.00 9.59
N THR A 41 -10.30 3.98 10.27
CA THR A 41 -10.78 4.48 11.57
C THR A 41 -11.18 5.95 11.46
N ASN A 42 -11.53 6.59 12.58
CA ASN A 42 -11.97 8.00 12.56
C ASN A 42 -10.88 8.94 12.02
N ASN A 43 -9.62 8.73 12.41
CA ASN A 43 -8.49 9.59 12.06
C ASN A 43 -7.30 8.80 11.49
N GLN A 44 -7.45 7.51 11.22
CA GLN A 44 -6.40 6.68 10.64
C GLN A 44 -6.91 5.92 9.42
N LEU A 45 -6.09 5.88 8.37
CA LEU A 45 -6.34 5.13 7.14
C LEU A 45 -5.09 4.34 6.81
N VAL A 46 -5.23 3.01 6.71
CA VAL A 46 -4.15 2.08 6.36
C VAL A 46 -4.47 1.47 5.01
N ILE A 47 -3.53 1.60 4.08
CA ILE A 47 -3.67 1.18 2.69
C ILE A 47 -2.46 0.33 2.32
N GLU A 48 -2.68 -0.81 1.72
CA GLU A 48 -1.66 -1.61 1.03
C GLU A 48 -1.81 -1.40 -0.46
N HIS A 49 -0.73 -1.13 -1.18
CA HIS A 49 -0.79 -0.93 -2.62
C HIS A 49 0.46 -1.47 -3.30
N THR A 50 0.30 -1.76 -4.59
CA THR A 50 1.39 -2.13 -5.48
C THR A 50 1.61 -1.09 -6.58
N ARG A 51 0.78 -0.04 -6.59
CA ARG A 51 0.81 1.11 -7.50
C ARG A 51 1.79 2.18 -7.02
N ASP A 52 2.02 3.22 -7.82
CA ASP A 52 2.75 4.41 -7.39
C ASP A 52 1.98 5.16 -6.29
N ASP A 53 2.72 5.73 -5.33
CA ASP A 53 2.16 6.54 -4.24
C ASP A 53 1.22 7.64 -4.76
N ASP A 54 1.63 8.34 -5.83
CA ASP A 54 0.86 9.43 -6.43
C ASP A 54 -0.53 8.98 -6.92
N GLU A 55 -0.65 7.76 -7.47
CA GLU A 55 -1.93 7.20 -7.90
C GLU A 55 -2.83 6.89 -6.70
N VAL A 56 -2.25 6.36 -5.61
CA VAL A 56 -2.96 6.12 -4.36
C VAL A 56 -3.47 7.45 -3.78
N TYR A 57 -2.64 8.50 -3.79
CA TYR A 57 -3.03 9.83 -3.35
C TYR A 57 -4.16 10.43 -4.19
N ASP A 58 -4.14 10.26 -5.50
CA ASP A 58 -5.21 10.76 -6.37
C ASP A 58 -6.51 9.98 -6.14
N TYR A 59 -6.41 8.66 -5.97
CA TYR A 59 -7.53 7.79 -5.64
C TYR A 59 -8.22 8.24 -4.35
N ILE A 60 -7.50 8.38 -3.24
CA ILE A 60 -8.12 8.82 -1.97
C ILE A 60 -8.69 10.25 -2.07
N LYS A 61 -8.02 11.16 -2.80
CA LYS A 61 -8.53 12.53 -3.02
C LYS A 61 -9.86 12.52 -3.76
N SER A 62 -10.07 11.58 -4.67
CA SER A 62 -11.32 11.47 -5.43
C SER A 62 -12.55 11.20 -4.53
N PHE A 63 -12.35 10.59 -3.36
CA PHE A 63 -13.40 10.34 -2.36
C PHE A 63 -13.61 11.51 -1.39
N GLY A 64 -12.84 12.60 -1.51
CA GLY A 64 -12.93 13.77 -0.64
C GLY A 64 -11.89 13.80 0.48
N LEU A 65 -10.93 12.86 0.52
CA LEU A 65 -9.75 12.94 1.39
C LEU A 65 -8.70 13.88 0.81
N THR A 66 -9.04 15.18 0.77
CA THR A 66 -8.12 16.24 0.35
C THR A 66 -7.30 16.78 1.52
N SER A 67 -7.67 16.44 2.75
CA SER A 67 -6.91 16.80 3.96
C SER A 67 -5.52 16.20 3.90
N ARG A 68 -4.51 16.96 4.34
CA ARG A 68 -3.17 16.40 4.53
C ARG A 68 -3.11 15.63 5.85
N PRO A 69 -2.55 14.42 5.87
CA PRO A 69 -2.31 13.70 7.12
C PRO A 69 -1.32 14.49 8.00
N ILE A 70 -1.49 14.41 9.31
CA ILE A 70 -0.52 14.92 10.30
C ILE A 70 0.72 14.04 10.30
N LYS A 71 0.53 12.73 10.13
CA LYS A 71 1.62 11.75 10.09
C LYS A 71 1.37 10.76 8.95
N LEU A 72 2.45 10.46 8.23
CA LEU A 72 2.51 9.43 7.20
C LEU A 72 3.62 8.45 7.59
N SER A 73 3.29 7.16 7.64
CA SER A 73 4.27 6.08 7.70
C SER A 73 4.19 5.26 6.41
N ILE A 74 5.33 4.86 5.88
CA ILE A 74 5.46 4.04 4.68
C ILE A 74 6.30 2.83 5.07
N GLU A 75 5.76 1.63 4.86
CA GLU A 75 6.45 0.37 5.09
C GLU A 75 6.53 -0.40 3.77
N PHE A 76 7.75 -0.83 3.41
CA PHE A 76 8.01 -1.61 2.21
C PHE A 76 8.12 -3.08 2.62
N CYS A 77 7.23 -3.92 2.10
CA CYS A 77 7.33 -5.36 2.31
C CYS A 77 8.26 -5.94 1.25
N VAL A 78 9.56 -5.94 1.54
CA VAL A 78 10.56 -6.60 0.70
C VAL A 78 10.64 -8.06 1.14
N TYR A 79 10.17 -8.97 0.30
CA TYR A 79 10.48 -10.38 0.47
C TYR A 79 11.91 -10.58 -0.02
N GLU A 80 12.86 -10.68 0.92
CA GLU A 80 14.21 -11.13 0.58
C GLU A 80 14.07 -12.58 0.10
N ASP A 81 14.14 -12.79 -1.22
CA ASP A 81 14.37 -14.09 -1.84
C ASP A 81 15.57 -14.70 -1.11
N SER A 82 15.28 -15.62 -0.18
CA SER A 82 16.31 -16.33 0.56
C SER A 82 16.95 -17.26 -0.45
N GLU A 83 17.96 -16.76 -1.18
CA GLU A 83 18.88 -17.58 -1.94
C GLU A 83 19.43 -18.62 -0.96
N GLU A 84 18.87 -19.83 -0.96
CA GLU A 84 19.51 -20.99 -0.35
C GLU A 84 20.87 -21.10 -1.05
N GLU A 85 21.93 -20.71 -0.34
CA GLU A 85 23.30 -21.06 -0.73
C GLU A 85 23.38 -22.59 -0.85
N GLU A 86 23.18 -23.11 -2.07
CA GLU A 86 23.52 -24.48 -2.42
C GLU A 86 25.02 -24.67 -2.15
N ASN A 87 25.31 -25.25 -0.98
CA ASN A 87 26.65 -25.71 -0.60
C ASN A 87 27.15 -26.70 -1.66
N PHE A 88 28.07 -26.26 -2.52
CA PHE A 88 28.86 -27.11 -3.41
C PHE A 88 30.14 -27.63 -2.75
#